data_AF-F0ZZ21-F1
#
_entry.id   AF-F0ZZ21-F1
#
_cell.length_a   1.000
_cell.length_b   1.000
_cell.length_c   1.000
_cell.angle_alpha   90.00
_cell.angle_beta   90.00
_cell.angle_gamma   90.00
#
_symmetry.space_group_name_H-M   'P 1'
#
loop_
_entity.id
_entity.type
_entity.pdbx_description
1 polymer ?
#
loop_
_entity_poly.entity_id
_entity_poly.type
_entity_poly.pdbx_seq_one_letter_code
_entity_poly.pdbx_strand_id
1 'polypeptide(L)' 'SGSICLDILKEQWSPALTIPKVLLSISALLSDPNPDDPLVPESAHIFKTDRTRFESTAREWTKKYAS' A
#
# COMPACT_ATOMS: atom_id res chain seq x y z
N SER A 1 5.46 -8.31 9.13
CA SER A 1 6.52 -7.41 8.61
C SER A 1 5.83 -6.30 7.83
N GLY A 2 6.00 -5.03 8.20
CA GLY A 2 5.37 -3.88 7.52
C GLY A 2 6.12 -3.46 6.25
N SER A 3 6.46 -4.43 5.41
CA SER A 3 7.24 -4.18 4.20
C SER A 3 6.37 -3.46 3.17
N ILE A 4 6.81 -2.28 2.73
CA ILE A 4 6.11 -1.50 1.70
C ILE A 4 6.77 -1.83 0.36
N CYS A 5 5.99 -2.33 -0.61
CA CYS A 5 6.48 -2.51 -1.98
C CYS A 5 6.45 -1.14 -2.68
N LEU A 6 7.59 -0.47 -2.69
CA LEU A 6 7.80 0.77 -3.42
C LEU A 6 9.09 0.60 -4.22
N ASP A 7 9.00 0.68 -5.54
CA ASP A 7 10.16 0.46 -6.44
C ASP A 7 11.31 1.41 -6.14
N ILE A 8 10.99 2.63 -5.67
CA ILE A 8 11.95 3.65 -5.24
C ILE A 8 12.73 3.28 -3.96
N LEU A 9 12.25 2.28 -3.20
CA LEU A 9 12.92 1.73 -2.02
C LEU A 9 13.75 0.47 -2.34
N LYS A 10 13.62 -0.08 -3.56
CA LYS A 10 14.40 -1.22 -4.05
C LYS A 10 15.24 -0.83 -5.28
N GLU A 11 14.72 -1.06 -6.48
CA GLU A 11 15.50 -1.03 -7.73
C GLU A 11 15.59 0.35 -8.36
N GLN A 12 14.62 1.24 -8.08
CA GLN A 12 14.57 2.61 -8.59
C GLN A 12 15.06 3.65 -7.58
N TRP A 13 15.80 3.22 -6.55
CA TRP A 13 16.43 4.17 -5.64
C TRP A 13 17.40 5.09 -6.41
N SER A 14 17.36 6.39 -6.11
CA SER A 14 18.29 7.40 -6.65
C SER A 14 18.65 8.43 -5.57
N PRO A 15 19.87 8.99 -5.56
CA PRO A 15 20.26 10.02 -4.59
C PRO A 15 19.42 11.31 -4.73
N ALA A 16 18.72 11.48 -5.85
CA ALA A 16 17.81 12.59 -6.11
C ALA A 16 16.43 12.43 -5.45
N LEU A 17 16.15 11.28 -4.82
CA LEU A 17 14.96 11.04 -4.03
C LEU A 17 15.12 11.67 -2.65
N THR A 18 14.20 12.55 -2.31
CA THR A 18 14.16 13.20 -0.99
C THR A 18 13.08 12.54 -0.13
N ILE A 19 13.24 12.61 1.19
CA ILE A 19 12.24 12.08 2.16
C ILE A 19 10.80 12.54 1.85
N PRO A 20 10.54 13.81 1.46
CA PRO A 20 9.20 14.24 1.07
C PRO A 20 8.63 13.48 -0.13
N LYS A 21 9.46 13.17 -1.15
CA LYS A 21 9.02 12.39 -2.32
C LYS A 21 8.66 10.96 -1.93
N VAL A 22 9.43 10.35 -1.02
CA VAL A 22 9.14 9.01 -0.50
C VAL A 22 7.82 8.98 0.26
N LEU A 23 7.57 9.95 1.15
CA LEU A 23 6.31 10.05 1.89
C LEU A 23 5.10 10.30 0.96
N LEU A 24 5.29 11.12 -0.08
CA LEU A 24 4.25 11.36 -1.08
C LEU A 24 3.89 10.07 -1.84
N SER A 25 4.89 9.29 -2.25
CA SER A 25 4.69 8.00 -2.91
C SER A 25 4.00 6.98 -2.01
N ILE A 26 4.30 6.96 -0.70
CA ILE A 26 3.58 6.11 0.27
C ILE A 26 2.12 6.55 0.38
N SER A 27 1.85 7.86 0.50
CA SER A 27 0.47 8.38 0.56
C SER A 27 -0.32 8.07 -0.71
N ALA A 28 0.33 8.13 -1.88
CA ALA A 28 -0.27 7.76 -3.15
C ALA A 28 -0.60 6.26 -3.19
N LEU A 29 0.32 5.39 -2.76
CA LEU A 29 0.10 3.94 -2.70
C LEU A 29 -1.03 3.54 -1.74
N LEU A 30 -1.18 4.25 -0.62
CA LEU A 30 -2.30 4.04 0.32
C LEU A 30 -3.64 4.51 -0.26
N SER A 31 -3.62 5.49 -1.17
CA SER A 31 -4.82 6.02 -1.82
C SER A 31 -5.23 5.20 -3.04
N ASP A 32 -4.25 4.65 -3.77
CA ASP A 32 -4.45 3.83 -4.97
C ASP A 32 -3.52 2.60 -4.91
N PRO A 33 -3.97 1.50 -4.28
CA PRO A 33 -3.16 0.30 -4.13
C PRO A 33 -2.90 -0.35 -5.49
N ASN A 34 -1.63 -0.62 -5.82
CA ASN A 34 -1.26 -1.29 -7.07
C ASN A 34 -1.71 -2.77 -7.06
N PRO A 35 -2.70 -3.15 -7.89
CA PRO A 35 -3.28 -4.49 -7.86
C PRO A 35 -2.52 -5.50 -8.73
N ASP A 36 -1.47 -5.07 -9.45
CA ASP A 36 -0.62 -5.89 -10.32
C ASP A 36 0.71 -6.31 -9.64
N ASP A 37 1.09 -5.65 -8.54
CA ASP A 37 2.16 -6.11 -7.64
C ASP A 37 1.67 -6.23 -6.17
N PRO A 38 0.80 -7.22 -5.88
CA PRO A 38 0.23 -7.35 -4.56
C PRO A 38 1.20 -8.02 -3.58
N LEU A 39 1.65 -7.25 -2.58
CA LEU A 39 2.45 -7.80 -1.48
C LEU A 39 1.69 -8.89 -0.69
N VAL A 40 0.35 -8.83 -0.70
CA VAL A 40 -0.55 -9.84 -0.13
C VAL A 40 -1.55 -10.27 -1.22
N PRO A 41 -1.35 -11.44 -1.84
CA PRO A 41 -2.19 -11.92 -2.94
C PRO A 41 -3.67 -12.04 -2.57
N GLU A 42 -3.96 -12.44 -1.32
CA GLU A 42 -5.31 -12.61 -0.80
C GLU A 42 -6.07 -11.28 -0.72
N SER A 43 -5.42 -10.23 -0.19
CA SER A 43 -6.01 -8.88 -0.11
C SER A 43 -6.28 -8.29 -1.49
N ALA A 44 -5.38 -8.53 -2.45
CA ALA A 44 -5.57 -8.07 -3.82
C ALA A 44 -6.69 -8.82 -4.56
N HIS A 45 -6.85 -10.12 -4.29
CA HIS A 45 -7.98 -10.89 -4.81
C HIS A 45 -9.31 -10.35 -4.27
N ILE A 46 -9.41 -10.08 -2.97
CA ILE A 46 -10.60 -9.48 -2.36
C ILE A 46 -10.82 -8.05 -2.90
N PHE A 47 -9.77 -7.26 -3.11
CA PHE A 47 -9.90 -5.93 -3.72
C PHE A 47 -10.48 -5.98 -5.13
N LYS A 48 -10.04 -6.96 -5.96
CA LYS A 48 -10.55 -7.15 -7.34
C LYS A 48 -11.95 -7.77 -7.40
N THR A 49 -12.32 -8.63 -6.44
CA THR A 49 -13.58 -9.40 -6.47
C THR A 49 -14.70 -8.82 -5.59
N ASP A 50 -14.36 -8.19 -4.47
CA ASP A 50 -15.30 -7.66 -3.49
C ASP A 50 -14.72 -6.43 -2.76
N ARG A 51 -14.80 -5.29 -3.44
CA ARG A 51 -14.27 -4.01 -2.94
C ARG A 51 -14.94 -3.55 -1.64
N THR A 52 -16.23 -3.85 -1.45
CA THR A 52 -16.97 -3.48 -0.24
C THR A 52 -16.43 -4.21 0.99
N ARG A 53 -16.15 -5.52 0.84
CA ARG A 53 -15.54 -6.31 1.91
C ARG A 53 -14.12 -5.86 2.22
N PHE A 54 -13.32 -5.56 1.19
CA PHE A 54 -11.98 -4.99 1.36
C PHE A 54 -12.02 -3.71 2.20
N GLU A 55 -12.89 -2.75 1.84
CA GLU A 55 -13.02 -1.49 2.59
C GLU A 55 -13.46 -1.70 4.05
N SER A 56 -14.38 -2.63 4.30
CA SER A 56 -14.83 -2.95 5.66
C SER A 56 -13.68 -3.48 6.52
N THR A 57 -12.92 -4.45 5.98
CA THR A 57 -11.76 -5.02 6.69
C THR A 57 -10.66 -3.99 6.90
N ALA A 58 -10.39 -3.15 5.90
CA ALA A 58 -9.41 -2.07 6.02
C ALA A 58 -9.77 -1.09 7.15
N ARG A 59 -11.03 -0.63 7.22
CA ARG A 59 -11.50 0.25 8.30
C ARG A 59 -11.41 -0.41 9.67
N GLU A 60 -11.76 -1.68 9.78
CA GLU A 60 -11.66 -2.43 11.03
C GLU A 60 -10.21 -2.54 11.51
N TRP A 61 -9.27 -2.84 10.61
CA TRP A 61 -7.85 -2.91 10.92
C TRP A 61 -7.26 -1.55 11.31
N THR A 62 -7.61 -0.47 10.59
CA THR A 62 -7.21 0.88 10.96
C THR A 62 -7.67 1.22 12.38
N LYS A 63 -8.93 0.92 12.72
CA LYS A 63 -9.47 1.15 14.07
C LYS A 63 -8.76 0.33 15.15
N LYS A 64 -8.28 -0.86 14.80
CA LYS A 64 -7.66 -1.80 15.76
C LYS A 64 -6.17 -1.52 16.01
N TYR A 65 -5.45 -1.01 15.01
CA TYR A 65 -3.98 -0.94 15.05
C TYR A 65 -3.40 0.47 14.85
N ALA A 66 -4.22 1.44 14.44
CA ALA A 66 -3.76 2.79 14.07
C ALA A 66 -4.67 3.91 14.61
N SER A 67 -5.37 3.64 15.73
CA SER A 67 -6.19 4.62 16.46
C SER A 67 -5.38 5.36 17.53
#